data_AF-A0A2R3QBF4-F1
#
_entry.id   AF-A0A2R3QBF4-F1
#
_cell.length_a   1.000
_cell.length_b   1.000
_cell.length_c   1.000
_cell.angle_alpha   90.00
_cell.angle_beta   90.00
_cell.angle_gamma   90.00
#
_symmetry.space_group_name_H-M   'P 1'
#
loop_
_entity.id
_entity.type
_entity.pdbx_description
1 polymer ?
#
loop_
_entity_poly.entity_id
_entity_poly.type
_entity_poly.pdbx_seq_one_letter_code
_entity_poly.pdbx_strand_id
1 'polypeptide(L)'
;MAILALGVAAAACSKEAGQPQAVAATSSSAGQARGTNQEHLFAAIEQTYKSRKAKVRLEGSVVHVRMDGDASVTNAGWTDCRVISQLIDKGQTAMLEFPGGNIDCPALFKKVMR
;
A
#
# COMPACT_ATOMS: atom_id res chain seq x y z
N MET A 1 -17.21 -48.78 13.01
CA MET A 1 -15.75 -49.00 12.94
C MET A 1 -15.48 -50.01 11.84
N ALA A 2 -14.90 -49.57 10.72
CA ALA A 2 -14.27 -50.43 9.73
C ALA A 2 -13.26 -49.56 8.95
N ILE A 3 -11.98 -49.90 9.07
CA ILE A 3 -10.85 -49.26 8.41
C ILE A 3 -10.76 -49.82 6.99
N LEU A 4 -10.79 -48.97 5.97
CA LEU A 4 -10.46 -49.35 4.59
C LEU A 4 -9.07 -48.83 4.23
N ALA A 5 -8.19 -49.78 3.95
CA ALA A 5 -6.81 -49.60 3.49
C ALA A 5 -6.75 -49.53 1.94
N LEU A 6 -5.52 -49.33 1.43
CA LEU A 6 -5.02 -49.45 0.04
C LEU A 6 -5.14 -48.17 -0.83
N GLY A 7 -4.11 -47.70 -1.54
CA GLY A 7 -2.83 -48.31 -1.87
C GLY A 7 -1.83 -47.35 -2.52
N VAL A 8 -0.61 -47.85 -2.65
CA VAL A 8 0.61 -47.21 -3.17
C VAL A 8 0.64 -47.27 -4.71
N ALA A 9 1.06 -46.18 -5.36
CA ALA A 9 1.63 -46.23 -6.70
C ALA A 9 2.70 -45.14 -6.87
N ALA A 10 3.95 -45.50 -6.61
CA ALA A 10 5.11 -44.79 -7.11
C ALA A 10 5.41 -45.31 -8.52
N ALA A 11 5.32 -44.44 -9.53
CA ALA A 11 5.85 -44.71 -10.87
C ALA A 11 7.06 -43.79 -11.08
N ALA A 12 8.24 -44.33 -10.78
CA ALA A 12 9.52 -43.79 -11.22
C ALA A 12 10.04 -44.69 -12.34
N CYS A 13 10.35 -44.09 -13.50
CA CYS A 13 11.49 -44.39 -14.39
C CYS A 13 11.21 -43.91 -15.83
N SER A 14 11.95 -42.91 -16.29
CA SER A 14 12.67 -42.92 -17.59
C SER A 14 13.58 -41.70 -17.71
N LYS A 15 14.85 -41.96 -18.03
CA LYS A 15 15.91 -40.99 -18.34
C LYS A 15 15.67 -40.35 -19.71
N GLU A 16 15.93 -39.05 -19.85
CA GLU A 16 16.40 -38.45 -21.11
C GLU A 16 17.13 -37.13 -20.79
N ALA A 17 18.30 -36.92 -21.40
CA ALA A 17 19.18 -35.79 -21.18
C ALA A 17 18.75 -34.56 -22.01
N GLY A 18 18.82 -33.37 -21.40
CA GLY A 18 18.66 -32.08 -22.07
C GLY A 18 18.91 -30.90 -21.14
N GLN A 19 20.15 -30.42 -21.07
CA GLN A 19 20.48 -29.06 -20.61
C GLN A 19 20.17 -28.04 -21.72
N PRO A 20 20.28 -26.72 -21.51
CA PRO A 20 20.17 -25.88 -20.31
C PRO A 20 19.28 -24.63 -20.56
N GLN A 21 18.68 -23.98 -19.56
CA GLN A 21 18.58 -22.51 -19.56
C GLN A 21 18.65 -21.94 -18.14
N ALA A 22 19.71 -21.17 -17.93
CA ALA A 22 19.91 -20.28 -16.82
C ALA A 22 18.84 -19.17 -16.82
N VAL A 23 18.36 -18.78 -15.65
CA VAL A 23 18.27 -17.36 -15.30
C VAL A 23 18.54 -17.23 -13.81
N ALA A 24 19.40 -16.27 -13.51
CA ALA A 24 19.87 -15.93 -12.18
C ALA A 24 18.72 -15.88 -11.17
N ALA A 25 18.96 -16.40 -9.97
CA ALA A 25 18.26 -15.96 -8.78
C ALA A 25 18.67 -14.50 -8.52
N THR A 26 18.13 -13.59 -9.32
CA THR A 26 18.20 -12.16 -9.07
C THR A 26 17.50 -11.93 -7.75
N SER A 27 18.32 -11.64 -6.75
CA SER A 27 17.92 -11.27 -5.41
C SER A 27 17.18 -9.95 -5.47
N SER A 28 15.88 -9.97 -5.74
CA SER A 28 15.02 -8.78 -5.73
C SER A 28 13.66 -9.04 -5.06
N SER A 29 13.62 -9.91 -4.05
CA SER A 29 12.38 -10.24 -3.33
C SER A 29 11.95 -9.16 -2.31
N ALA A 30 12.76 -8.11 -2.10
CA ALA A 30 12.43 -7.02 -1.17
C ALA A 30 11.85 -5.76 -1.85
N GLY A 31 11.97 -5.64 -3.18
CA GLY A 31 11.43 -4.51 -3.95
C GLY A 31 10.02 -4.76 -4.52
N GLN A 32 9.74 -5.99 -4.94
CA GLN A 32 8.50 -6.33 -5.64
C GLN A 32 7.25 -6.44 -4.74
N ALA A 33 7.43 -6.63 -3.42
CA ALA A 33 6.30 -6.72 -2.47
C ALA A 33 5.79 -5.36 -1.97
N ARG A 34 6.54 -4.27 -2.20
CA ARG A 34 6.12 -2.90 -1.85
C ARG A 34 5.22 -2.28 -2.91
N GLY A 35 5.52 -2.53 -4.19
CA GLY A 35 4.76 -1.96 -5.31
C GLY A 35 3.27 -2.31 -5.22
N THR A 36 2.97 -3.61 -5.12
CA THR A 36 1.59 -4.10 -5.08
C THR A 36 0.82 -3.59 -3.85
N ASN A 37 1.40 -3.66 -2.66
CA ASN A 37 0.72 -3.21 -1.44
C ASN A 37 0.49 -1.70 -1.42
N GLN A 38 1.46 -0.90 -1.88
CA GLN A 38 1.35 0.55 -1.90
C GLN A 38 0.34 1.02 -2.95
N GLU A 39 0.32 0.39 -4.12
CA GLU A 39 -0.68 0.65 -5.17
C GLU A 39 -2.10 0.32 -4.68
N HIS A 40 -2.27 -0.82 -3.98
CA HIS A 40 -3.55 -1.16 -3.35
C HIS A 40 -3.96 -0.15 -2.27
N LEU A 41 -3.00 0.33 -1.46
CA LEU A 41 -3.26 1.36 -0.46
C LEU A 41 -3.74 2.67 -1.11
N PHE A 42 -3.05 3.11 -2.17
CA PHE A 42 -3.39 4.33 -2.87
C PHE A 42 -4.76 4.22 -3.54
N ALA A 43 -5.05 3.08 -4.15
CA ALA A 43 -6.38 2.79 -4.68
C ALA A 43 -7.46 2.81 -3.58
N ALA A 44 -7.18 2.28 -2.39
CA ALA A 44 -8.10 2.33 -1.26
C ALA A 44 -8.36 3.76 -0.78
N ILE A 45 -7.32 4.60 -0.71
CA ILE A 45 -7.44 6.02 -0.33
C ILE A 45 -8.25 6.79 -1.38
N GLU A 46 -7.95 6.61 -2.67
CA GLU A 46 -8.70 7.24 -3.77
C GLU A 46 -10.18 6.81 -3.76
N GLN A 47 -10.44 5.53 -3.51
CA GLN A 47 -11.80 5.00 -3.43
C GLN A 47 -12.55 5.56 -2.20
N THR A 48 -11.89 5.64 -1.04
CA THR A 48 -12.45 6.21 0.19
C THR A 48 -12.88 7.65 0.00
N TYR A 49 -12.10 8.42 -0.76
CA TYR A 49 -12.32 9.84 -1.00
C TYR A 49 -12.78 10.18 -2.42
N LYS A 50 -13.40 9.21 -3.10
CA LYS A 50 -13.86 9.36 -4.49
C LYS A 50 -14.83 10.52 -4.68
N SER A 51 -15.72 10.77 -3.72
CA SER A 51 -16.66 11.91 -3.74
C SER A 51 -15.98 13.27 -3.73
N ARG A 52 -14.74 13.34 -3.22
CA ARG A 52 -13.89 14.53 -3.21
C ARG A 52 -12.82 14.51 -4.30
N LYS A 53 -13.01 13.67 -5.34
CA LYS A 53 -12.08 13.54 -6.48
C LYS A 53 -10.63 13.29 -6.07
N ALA A 54 -10.43 12.46 -5.06
CA ALA A 54 -9.09 12.26 -4.52
C ALA A 54 -8.12 11.62 -5.52
N LYS A 55 -6.87 12.07 -5.46
CA LYS A 55 -5.72 11.53 -6.21
C LYS A 55 -4.52 11.41 -5.28
N VAL A 56 -3.82 10.28 -5.34
CA VAL A 56 -2.70 9.99 -4.44
C VAL A 56 -1.41 9.87 -5.24
N ARG A 57 -0.33 10.46 -4.70
CA ARG A 57 1.02 10.32 -5.23
C ARG A 57 2.04 10.23 -4.09
N LEU A 58 3.17 9.56 -4.34
CA LEU A 58 4.29 9.52 -3.42
C LEU A 58 5.41 10.43 -3.94
N GLU A 59 5.87 11.36 -3.11
CA GLU A 59 7.07 12.17 -3.35
C GLU A 59 8.07 11.93 -2.21
N GLY A 60 9.09 11.12 -2.46
CA GLY A 60 10.02 10.67 -1.42
C GLY A 60 9.31 9.88 -0.32
N SER A 61 9.30 10.41 0.90
CA SER A 61 8.62 9.81 2.07
C SER A 61 7.24 10.41 2.33
N VAL A 62 6.77 11.34 1.49
CA VAL A 62 5.52 12.06 1.68
C VAL A 62 4.46 11.52 0.73
N VAL A 63 3.36 11.04 1.29
CA VAL A 63 2.14 10.67 0.56
C VAL A 63 1.30 11.94 0.40
N HIS A 64 1.21 12.44 -0.82
CA HIS A 64 0.37 13.58 -1.17
C HIS A 64 -1.01 13.08 -1.59
N VAL A 65 -2.05 13.57 -0.91
CA VAL A 65 -3.44 13.27 -1.24
C VAL A 65 -4.12 14.55 -1.66
N ARG A 66 -4.30 14.73 -2.96
CA ARG A 66 -5.05 15.85 -3.52
C ARG A 66 -6.54 15.54 -3.52
N MET A 67 -7.37 16.44 -3.03
CA MET A 67 -8.82 16.28 -3.06
C MET A 67 -9.55 17.63 -2.96
N ASP A 68 -10.81 17.64 -3.40
CA ASP A 68 -11.71 18.78 -3.25
C ASP A 68 -11.99 19.03 -1.75
N GLY A 69 -12.08 20.31 -1.37
CA GLY A 69 -12.33 20.74 0.00
C GLY A 69 -11.74 22.13 0.27
N ASP A 70 -11.75 22.52 1.54
CA ASP A 70 -11.23 23.82 2.00
C ASP A 70 -10.31 23.59 3.19
N ALA A 71 -9.05 24.02 3.05
CA ALA A 71 -8.04 23.91 4.09
C ALA A 71 -8.20 24.94 5.21
N SER A 72 -9.03 25.98 5.02
CA SER A 72 -9.14 27.12 5.93
C SER A 72 -10.08 26.90 7.12
N VAL A 73 -10.94 25.87 7.06
CA VAL A 73 -11.87 25.58 8.16
C VAL A 73 -11.13 25.03 9.37
N THR A 74 -11.57 25.39 10.58
CA THR A 74 -10.85 25.11 11.86
C THR A 74 -10.46 23.65 12.06
N ASN A 75 -11.24 22.70 11.53
CA ASN A 75 -11.02 21.26 11.65
C ASN A 75 -10.68 20.59 10.31
N ALA A 76 -10.25 21.37 9.32
CA ALA A 76 -9.93 20.87 7.99
C ALA A 76 -8.90 19.74 8.10
N GLY A 77 -9.19 18.62 7.44
CA GLY A 77 -8.26 17.52 7.35
C GLY A 77 -7.96 16.77 8.66
N TRP A 78 -8.56 17.09 9.82
CA TRP A 78 -8.24 16.40 11.08
C TRP A 78 -8.54 14.90 11.01
N THR A 79 -9.77 14.56 10.66
CA THR A 79 -10.20 13.17 10.48
C THR A 79 -9.45 12.51 9.33
N ASP A 80 -9.23 13.24 8.24
CA ASP A 80 -8.57 12.71 7.04
C ASP A 80 -7.10 12.38 7.30
N CYS A 81 -6.37 13.30 7.92
CA CYS A 81 -5.01 13.09 8.38
C CYS A 81 -4.91 11.90 9.32
N ARG A 82 -5.88 11.72 10.22
CA ARG A 82 -5.87 10.60 11.16
C ARG A 82 -6.06 9.27 10.44
N VAL A 83 -7.01 9.18 9.52
CA VAL A 83 -7.26 7.97 8.73
C VAL A 83 -6.05 7.65 7.85
N ILE A 84 -5.56 8.62 7.08
CA ILE A 84 -4.45 8.41 6.15
C ILE A 84 -3.16 8.04 6.90
N SER A 85 -2.87 8.70 8.03
CA SER A 85 -1.67 8.39 8.82
C SER A 85 -1.68 6.98 9.44
N GLN A 86 -2.85 6.35 9.56
CA GLN A 86 -2.97 4.96 10.00
C GLN A 86 -2.81 3.95 8.85
N LEU A 87 -3.02 4.40 7.61
CA LEU A 87 -2.96 3.56 6.42
C LEU A 87 -1.55 3.53 5.82
N ILE A 88 -0.85 4.66 5.80
CA ILE A 88 0.49 4.76 5.21
C ILE A 88 1.55 4.00 6.02
N ASP A 89 2.68 3.71 5.39
CA ASP A 89 3.76 2.94 6.01
C ASP A 89 4.41 3.66 7.20
N LYS A 90 4.94 2.87 8.14
CA LYS A 90 5.75 3.38 9.26
C LYS A 90 7.04 4.00 8.72
N GLY A 91 7.05 5.32 8.56
CA GLY A 91 8.16 6.08 7.97
C GLY A 91 7.71 7.04 6.87
N GLN A 92 6.47 6.90 6.40
CA GLN A 92 5.84 7.88 5.53
C GLN A 92 5.10 8.93 6.37
N THR A 93 4.98 10.13 5.79
CA THR A 93 4.11 11.20 6.30
C THR A 93 3.06 11.54 5.25
N ALA A 94 1.96 12.17 5.66
CA ALA A 94 0.91 12.58 4.73
C ALA A 94 0.80 14.10 4.61
N MET A 95 0.53 14.58 3.40
CA MET A 95 0.11 15.95 3.11
C MET A 95 -1.21 15.93 2.33
N LEU A 96 -2.18 16.69 2.80
CA LEU A 96 -3.45 16.88 2.09
C LEU A 96 -3.33 18.14 1.22
N GLU A 97 -3.61 18.02 -0.06
CA GLU A 97 -3.63 19.15 -1.00
C GLU A 97 -5.09 19.48 -1.35
N PHE A 98 -5.55 20.66 -0.92
CA PHE A 98 -6.85 21.22 -1.31
C PHE A 98 -6.64 22.38 -2.30
N PRO A 99 -7.65 22.75 -3.10
CA PRO A 99 -7.53 23.87 -4.03
C PRO A 99 -7.08 25.20 -3.39
N GLY A 100 -7.44 25.43 -2.12
CA GLY A 100 -7.14 26.66 -1.37
C GLY A 100 -5.94 26.56 -0.42
N GLY A 101 -5.23 25.43 -0.38
CA GLY A 101 -4.08 25.26 0.52
C GLY A 101 -3.78 23.81 0.88
N ASN A 102 -2.67 23.62 1.61
CA ASN A 102 -2.18 22.30 2.00
C ASN A 102 -2.21 22.13 3.51
N ILE A 103 -2.41 20.89 3.97
CA ILE A 103 -2.34 20.52 5.38
C ILE A 103 -1.27 19.45 5.58
N ASP A 104 -0.24 19.81 6.35
CA ASP A 104 0.77 18.88 6.87
C ASP A 104 0.17 18.13 8.07
N CYS A 105 -0.10 16.83 7.90
CA CYS A 105 -0.73 16.00 8.92
C CYS A 105 0.11 15.87 10.21
N PRO A 106 1.42 15.57 10.15
CA PRO A 106 2.30 15.64 11.31
C PRO A 106 2.23 16.96 12.08
N ALA A 107 2.23 18.11 11.39
CA ALA A 107 2.15 19.42 12.02
C ALA A 107 0.80 19.65 12.70
N LEU A 108 -0.29 19.18 12.07
CA LEU A 108 -1.65 19.27 12.60
C LEU A 108 -1.76 18.58 13.96
N PHE A 109 -1.27 17.35 14.10
CA PHE A 109 -1.32 16.60 15.37
C PHE A 109 -0.49 17.27 16.48
N LYS A 110 0.67 17.83 16.15
CA LYS A 110 1.51 18.56 17.13
C LYS A 110 0.81 19.80 17.68
N LYS A 111 -0.02 20.47 16.88
CA LYS A 111 -0.72 21.70 17.28
C LYS A 111 -1.86 21.42 18.28
N VAL A 112 -2.56 20.30 18.14
CA VAL A 112 -3.71 19.95 19.00
C VAL A 112 -3.29 19.33 20.35
N MET A 113 -2.09 18.76 20.42
CA MET A 113 -1.53 18.20 21.67
C MET A 113 -0.82 19.24 22.57
N ARG A 114 -0.88 20.53 22.21
CA ARG A 114 -0.36 21.65 23.01
C ARG A 114 -1.51 22.43 23.61
#